data_AF-A0A225UCX0-F1
#
_entry.id   AF-A0A225UCX0-F1
#
_cell.length_a   1.000
_cell.length_b   1.000
_cell.length_c   1.000
_cell.angle_alpha   90.00
_cell.angle_beta   90.00
_cell.angle_gamma   90.00
#
_symmetry.space_group_name_H-M   'P 1'
#
loop_
_entity.id
_entity.type
_entity.pdbx_description
1 polymer ?
#
loop_
_entity_poly.entity_id
_entity_poly.type
_entity_poly.pdbx_seq_one_letter_code
_entity_poly.pdbx_strand_id
1 'polypeptide(L)'
;MATAFGVSPYVIVQKYTASQSCDPTKVASIATYSADGVCHQTGASASYAATRASDGSAVIKTYTDSATCATTGTKLVVTAAQATGNSCAANANGILDTKIFGAGTTSSVFKSTVSYSVNTNQCVSGTPTQVSTTVVDLTSSTCTATTACTGSSAPYTGTTCTSVLTYQDDMATAFGANPYVIVQKYTASQNCDPTKVASIATYSADGVCHQTGALASYAATRASDGSAVIKSYTDSATCATT
;
A
#
# COMPACT_ATOMS: atom_id res chain seq x y z
N MET A 1 25.18 9.06 5.27
CA MET A 1 24.16 8.02 4.98
C MET A 1 24.19 7.56 3.53
N ALA A 2 24.21 8.46 2.54
CA ALA A 2 24.39 8.07 1.12
C ALA A 2 25.57 7.13 0.87
N THR A 3 26.73 7.35 1.51
CA THR A 3 27.90 6.46 1.38
C THR A 3 27.70 5.06 1.99
N ALA A 4 26.84 4.92 3.02
CA ALA A 4 26.62 3.66 3.73
C ALA A 4 25.57 2.77 3.04
N PHE A 5 24.56 3.39 2.41
CA PHE A 5 23.51 2.67 1.68
C PHE A 5 23.76 2.60 0.17
N GLY A 6 24.73 3.35 -0.36
CA GLY A 6 25.01 3.40 -1.79
C GLY A 6 23.79 3.87 -2.57
N VAL A 7 23.33 3.03 -3.51
CA VAL A 7 22.12 3.26 -4.31
C VAL A 7 20.85 2.69 -3.67
N SER A 8 20.99 1.94 -2.57
CA SER A 8 19.85 1.32 -1.91
C SER A 8 18.97 2.36 -1.22
N PRO A 9 17.64 2.23 -1.33
CA PRO A 9 16.71 3.13 -0.67
C PRO A 9 16.83 3.06 0.85
N TYR A 10 16.67 4.20 1.52
CA TYR A 10 16.66 4.26 2.98
C TYR A 10 15.74 5.34 3.52
N VAL A 11 15.28 5.16 4.75
CA VAL A 11 14.47 6.13 5.52
C VAL A 11 15.17 6.42 6.84
N ILE A 12 15.32 7.69 7.17
CA ILE A 12 15.84 8.18 8.45
C ILE A 12 14.67 8.72 9.26
N VAL A 13 14.51 8.22 10.48
CA VAL A 13 13.56 8.72 11.47
C VAL A 13 14.35 9.42 12.57
N GLN A 14 14.23 10.73 12.65
CA GLN A 14 14.80 11.55 13.71
C GLN A 14 13.69 11.93 14.69
N LYS A 15 13.74 11.35 15.89
CA LYS A 15 12.80 11.62 16.98
C LYS A 15 13.39 12.60 17.96
N TYR A 16 12.56 13.50 18.44
CA TYR A 16 12.91 14.48 19.45
C TYR A 16 12.24 14.13 20.79
N THR A 17 12.75 14.69 21.88
CA THR A 17 12.09 14.57 23.19
C THR A 17 10.66 15.13 23.07
N ALA A 18 9.71 14.49 23.77
CA ALA A 18 8.30 14.83 23.67
C ALA A 18 8.04 16.33 23.94
N SER A 19 7.16 16.93 23.15
CA SER A 19 6.75 18.34 23.22
C SER A 19 7.86 19.36 22.89
N GLN A 20 8.95 18.93 22.25
CA GLN A 20 10.06 19.82 21.91
C GLN A 20 10.02 20.36 20.48
N SER A 21 9.00 20.03 19.68
CA SER A 21 8.75 20.58 18.33
C SER A 21 9.99 20.59 17.42
N CYS A 22 10.77 19.53 17.50
CA CYS A 22 12.04 19.36 16.79
C CYS A 22 13.14 20.39 17.10
N ASP A 23 13.24 20.84 18.34
CA ASP A 23 14.42 21.52 18.85
C ASP A 23 15.70 20.68 18.59
N PRO A 24 16.67 21.17 17.81
CA PRO A 24 17.88 20.42 17.46
C PRO A 24 18.75 20.04 18.66
N THR A 25 18.57 20.70 19.82
CA THR A 25 19.26 20.36 21.07
C THR A 25 18.60 19.23 21.86
N LYS A 26 17.41 18.78 21.41
CA LYS A 26 16.55 17.79 22.10
C LYS A 26 16.29 16.56 21.24
N VAL A 27 17.30 16.13 20.48
CA VAL A 27 17.21 14.89 19.70
C VAL A 27 17.22 13.70 20.67
N ALA A 28 16.16 12.89 20.64
CA ALA A 28 16.05 11.69 21.47
C ALA A 28 16.68 10.47 20.78
N SER A 29 16.46 10.32 19.47
CA SER A 29 17.07 9.24 18.70
C SER A 29 17.08 9.53 17.20
N ILE A 30 18.02 8.90 16.50
CA ILE A 30 18.06 8.87 15.04
C ILE A 30 18.23 7.41 14.62
N ALA A 31 17.27 6.90 13.86
CA ALA A 31 17.32 5.55 13.30
C ALA A 31 17.30 5.65 11.77
N THR A 32 18.11 4.82 11.10
CA THR A 32 18.10 4.70 9.63
C THR A 32 17.73 3.27 9.26
N TYR A 33 16.80 3.13 8.34
CA TYR A 33 16.22 1.86 7.91
C TYR A 33 16.50 1.63 6.42
N SER A 34 17.01 0.45 6.06
CA SER A 34 17.01 0.01 4.65
C SER A 34 15.57 -0.11 4.18
N ALA A 35 15.23 0.58 3.09
CA ALA A 35 13.86 0.68 2.59
C ALA A 35 13.65 -0.16 1.32
N ASP A 36 14.22 -1.36 1.30
CA ASP A 36 14.17 -2.31 0.18
C ASP A 36 12.94 -3.23 0.19
N GLY A 37 12.07 -3.10 1.20
CA GLY A 37 10.88 -3.93 1.38
C GLY A 37 11.14 -5.31 1.96
N VAL A 38 12.40 -5.63 2.29
CA VAL A 38 12.80 -6.92 2.85
C VAL A 38 12.82 -6.84 4.38
N CYS A 39 12.70 -8.00 5.04
CA CYS A 39 12.87 -8.10 6.47
C CYS A 39 14.35 -8.00 6.87
N HIS A 40 14.65 -7.13 7.83
CA HIS A 40 15.98 -6.88 8.38
C HIS A 40 15.98 -7.15 9.87
N GLN A 41 16.84 -8.07 10.32
CA GLN A 41 17.07 -8.31 11.73
C GLN A 41 17.79 -7.12 12.39
N THR A 42 17.30 -6.67 13.55
CA THR A 42 17.95 -5.62 14.36
C THR A 42 18.42 -6.12 15.73
N GLY A 43 18.07 -7.36 16.09
CA GLY A 43 18.56 -8.01 17.30
C GLY A 43 18.00 -9.43 17.45
N ALA A 44 18.23 -10.03 18.61
CA ALA A 44 17.80 -11.40 18.91
C ALA A 44 16.27 -11.60 19.00
N SER A 45 15.51 -10.51 19.09
CA SER A 45 14.04 -10.50 19.22
C SER A 45 13.38 -9.31 18.50
N ALA A 46 14.08 -8.71 17.54
CA ALA A 46 13.56 -7.57 16.80
C ALA A 46 14.00 -7.58 15.34
N SER A 47 13.09 -7.16 14.48
CA SER A 47 13.32 -6.97 13.06
C SER A 47 12.46 -5.82 12.53
N TYR A 48 12.74 -5.38 11.31
CA TYR A 48 11.95 -4.38 10.61
C TYR A 48 11.87 -4.67 9.11
N ALA A 49 10.87 -4.12 8.46
CA ALA A 49 10.84 -3.97 7.02
C ALA A 49 10.42 -2.54 6.71
N ALA A 50 11.05 -1.93 5.70
CA ALA A 50 10.69 -0.58 5.29
C ALA A 50 10.61 -0.44 3.77
N THR A 51 9.80 0.51 3.32
CA THR A 51 9.69 0.89 1.91
C THR A 51 9.63 2.41 1.79
N ARG A 52 10.05 2.94 0.64
CA ARG A 52 10.04 4.36 0.30
C ARG A 52 9.67 4.52 -1.17
N ALA A 53 8.65 5.32 -1.47
CA ALA A 53 8.24 5.64 -2.83
C ALA A 53 9.00 6.86 -3.40
N SER A 54 8.82 7.13 -4.68
CA SER A 54 9.46 8.26 -5.39
C SER A 54 8.97 9.62 -4.91
N ASP A 55 7.71 9.72 -4.45
CA ASP A 55 7.13 10.92 -3.84
C ASP A 55 7.62 11.17 -2.39
N GLY A 56 8.51 10.31 -1.89
CA GLY A 56 9.08 10.39 -0.54
C GLY A 56 8.22 9.76 0.55
N SER A 57 7.00 9.32 0.24
CA SER A 57 6.19 8.53 1.17
C SER A 57 6.93 7.25 1.56
N ALA A 58 6.70 6.79 2.79
CA ALA A 58 7.43 5.66 3.35
C ALA A 58 6.59 4.89 4.35
N VAL A 59 6.91 3.60 4.51
CA VAL A 59 6.35 2.75 5.55
C VAL A 59 7.50 2.06 6.25
N ILE A 60 7.49 2.08 7.58
CA ILE A 60 8.39 1.29 8.42
C ILE A 60 7.52 0.42 9.31
N LYS A 61 7.66 -0.91 9.21
CA LYS A 61 7.08 -1.87 10.15
C LYS A 61 8.19 -2.46 10.99
N THR A 62 7.97 -2.50 12.29
CA THR A 62 8.83 -3.18 13.26
C THR A 62 8.12 -4.42 13.76
N TYR A 63 8.90 -5.42 14.16
CA TYR A 63 8.41 -6.72 14.57
C TYR A 63 9.13 -7.14 15.85
N THR A 64 8.44 -7.91 16.68
CA THR A 64 8.97 -8.45 17.94
C THR A 64 9.52 -9.87 17.80
N ASP A 65 9.72 -10.31 16.56
CA ASP A 65 10.53 -11.47 16.20
C ASP A 65 11.82 -11.02 15.50
N SER A 66 12.79 -11.93 15.43
CA SER A 66 14.16 -11.60 15.07
C SER A 66 14.50 -11.71 13.59
N ALA A 67 13.68 -12.33 12.74
CA ALA A 67 14.11 -12.58 11.35
C ALA A 67 12.98 -12.78 10.33
N THR A 68 11.75 -13.02 10.76
CA THR A 68 10.67 -13.40 9.84
C THR A 68 9.68 -12.28 9.58
N CYS A 69 9.75 -11.20 10.36
CA CYS A 69 8.80 -10.09 10.27
C CYS A 69 7.34 -10.61 10.34
N ALA A 70 7.11 -11.56 11.23
CA ALA A 70 5.85 -12.27 11.37
C ALA A 70 5.01 -11.71 12.53
N THR A 71 5.65 -11.37 13.64
CA THR A 71 4.99 -10.86 14.85
C THR A 71 4.97 -9.35 14.81
N THR A 72 3.81 -8.81 14.42
CA THR A 72 3.65 -7.37 14.20
C THR A 72 3.91 -6.57 15.47
N GLY A 73 4.82 -5.61 15.37
CA GLY A 73 5.07 -4.58 16.39
C GLY A 73 4.46 -3.25 15.98
N THR A 74 5.27 -2.20 15.93
CA THR A 74 4.80 -0.84 15.56
C THR A 74 4.89 -0.60 14.05
N LYS A 75 3.95 0.18 13.52
CA LYS A 75 3.89 0.63 12.13
C LYS A 75 3.95 2.14 12.08
N LEU A 76 4.88 2.68 11.30
CA LEU A 76 4.97 4.10 10.96
C LEU A 76 4.65 4.26 9.47
N VAL A 77 3.64 5.06 9.16
CA VAL A 77 3.28 5.44 7.78
C VAL A 77 3.58 6.92 7.61
N VAL A 78 4.26 7.26 6.52
CA VAL A 78 4.65 8.61 6.16
C VAL A 78 4.07 8.93 4.80
N THR A 79 3.20 9.92 4.74
CA THR A 79 2.66 10.43 3.47
C THR A 79 3.68 11.31 2.74
N ALA A 80 3.49 11.53 1.45
CA ALA A 80 4.35 12.44 0.67
C ALA A 80 4.35 13.88 1.24
N ALA A 81 3.19 14.35 1.71
CA ALA A 81 3.07 15.66 2.35
C ALA A 81 3.86 15.75 3.66
N GLN A 82 3.86 14.69 4.47
CA GLN A 82 4.68 14.63 5.69
C GLN A 82 6.18 14.55 5.39
N ALA A 83 6.57 13.76 4.39
CA ALA A 83 7.96 13.60 3.98
C ALA A 83 8.58 14.90 3.44
N THR A 84 7.77 15.72 2.76
CA THR A 84 8.21 17.01 2.21
C THR A 84 8.07 18.15 3.22
N GLY A 85 6.99 18.16 4.00
CA GLY A 85 6.69 19.21 4.97
C GLY A 85 7.61 19.20 6.18
N ASN A 86 7.99 18.02 6.69
CA ASN A 86 8.85 17.86 7.88
C ASN A 86 8.43 18.73 9.08
N SER A 87 7.12 19.01 9.20
CA SER A 87 6.53 19.71 10.34
C SER A 87 6.59 18.80 11.57
N CYS A 88 6.85 19.40 12.72
CA CYS A 88 6.97 18.67 13.99
C CYS A 88 5.71 18.70 14.83
N ALA A 89 4.60 19.13 14.22
CA ALA A 89 3.26 19.03 14.76
C ALA A 89 2.51 17.85 14.12
N ALA A 90 1.59 17.25 14.88
CA ALA A 90 0.67 16.23 14.37
C ALA A 90 -0.37 16.86 13.41
N ASN A 91 -0.01 16.99 12.14
CA ASN A 91 -0.88 17.57 11.10
C ASN A 91 -0.60 16.95 9.72
N ALA A 92 -1.27 17.44 8.68
CA ALA A 92 -1.14 16.90 7.31
C ALA A 92 0.28 16.96 6.74
N ASN A 93 1.13 17.85 7.26
CA ASN A 93 2.50 18.09 6.75
C ASN A 93 3.57 17.60 7.74
N GLY A 94 3.17 16.95 8.84
CA GLY A 94 4.06 16.67 9.94
C GLY A 94 3.71 15.47 10.80
N ILE A 95 4.71 15.02 11.56
CA ILE A 95 4.58 13.99 12.58
C ILE A 95 5.08 14.62 13.87
N LEU A 96 4.31 14.46 14.96
CA LEU A 96 4.66 15.06 16.25
C LEU A 96 6.08 14.68 16.67
N ASP A 97 6.90 15.69 16.95
CA ASP A 97 8.28 15.55 17.42
C ASP A 97 9.16 14.62 16.56
N THR A 98 8.87 14.51 15.26
CA THR A 98 9.56 13.58 14.37
C THR A 98 9.82 14.23 13.01
N LYS A 99 11.05 14.11 12.52
CA LYS A 99 11.40 14.41 11.13
C LYS A 99 11.73 13.13 10.37
N ILE A 100 11.37 13.11 9.09
CA ILE A 100 11.60 12.00 8.20
C ILE A 100 12.47 12.46 7.04
N PHE A 101 13.57 11.77 6.84
CA PHE A 101 14.45 11.97 5.69
C PHE A 101 14.65 10.64 4.97
N GLY A 102 15.24 10.67 3.80
CA GLY A 102 15.54 9.45 3.05
C GLY A 102 15.93 9.76 1.63
N ALA A 103 16.45 8.74 0.97
CA ALA A 103 16.79 8.80 -0.45
C ALA A 103 16.54 7.43 -1.08
N GLY A 104 16.52 7.43 -2.41
CA GLY A 104 16.21 6.24 -3.20
C GLY A 104 14.74 5.84 -3.14
N THR A 105 14.40 4.85 -3.94
CA THR A 105 13.04 4.31 -4.06
C THR A 105 13.11 2.81 -3.97
N THR A 106 12.19 2.19 -3.22
CA THR A 106 12.07 0.73 -3.17
C THR A 106 11.91 0.21 -4.59
N SER A 107 12.75 -0.76 -4.97
CA SER A 107 12.77 -1.27 -6.34
C SER A 107 11.42 -1.82 -6.76
N SER A 108 10.58 -2.32 -5.85
CA SER A 108 9.24 -2.83 -6.15
C SER A 108 8.16 -2.26 -5.23
N VAL A 109 7.06 -1.76 -5.81
CA VAL A 109 5.84 -1.37 -5.08
C VAL A 109 4.58 -1.95 -5.72
N PHE A 110 3.46 -1.88 -5.02
CA PHE A 110 2.17 -2.19 -5.61
C PHE A 110 1.59 -0.94 -6.29
N LYS A 111 1.33 -1.06 -7.60
CA LYS A 111 0.52 -0.11 -8.37
C LYS A 111 -0.87 -0.70 -8.50
N SER A 112 -1.85 -0.02 -7.90
CA SER A 112 -3.23 -0.46 -7.85
C SER A 112 -4.10 0.43 -8.72
N THR A 113 -4.85 -0.17 -9.64
CA THR A 113 -5.99 0.44 -10.31
C THR A 113 -7.22 0.20 -9.46
N VAL A 114 -7.83 1.28 -8.97
CA VAL A 114 -9.01 1.24 -8.09
C VAL A 114 -10.24 1.62 -8.92
N SER A 115 -11.20 0.72 -9.01
CA SER A 115 -12.40 0.84 -9.84
C SER A 115 -13.63 1.20 -9.01
N TYR A 116 -14.49 2.04 -9.57
CA TYR A 116 -15.72 2.54 -8.95
C TYR A 116 -16.89 2.49 -9.93
N SER A 117 -18.10 2.20 -9.43
CA SER A 117 -19.33 2.22 -10.20
C SER A 117 -19.83 3.64 -10.52
N VAL A 118 -19.39 4.63 -9.72
CA VAL A 118 -19.80 6.02 -9.86
C VAL A 118 -18.58 6.95 -9.79
N ASN A 119 -18.64 8.07 -10.50
CA ASN A 119 -17.61 9.11 -10.45
C ASN A 119 -17.90 10.07 -9.30
N THR A 120 -17.74 9.58 -8.07
CA THR A 120 -17.79 10.40 -6.87
C THR A 120 -16.36 10.62 -6.35
N ASN A 121 -16.11 11.79 -5.75
CA ASN A 121 -14.84 12.13 -5.11
C ASN A 121 -13.57 11.89 -5.97
N GLN A 122 -13.70 12.01 -7.30
CA GLN A 122 -12.57 11.96 -8.22
C GLN A 122 -11.78 10.62 -8.16
N CYS A 123 -12.41 9.52 -7.72
CA CYS A 123 -11.77 8.20 -7.56
C CYS A 123 -10.59 8.22 -6.57
N VAL A 124 -10.60 9.20 -5.65
CA VAL A 124 -9.63 9.33 -4.56
C VAL A 124 -10.20 8.72 -3.27
N SER A 125 -11.53 8.64 -3.13
CA SER A 125 -12.20 8.07 -1.96
C SER A 125 -13.58 7.47 -2.29
N GLY A 126 -14.09 6.65 -1.38
CA GLY A 126 -15.31 5.85 -1.56
C GLY A 126 -15.00 4.35 -1.56
N THR A 127 -16.03 3.52 -1.44
CA THR A 127 -15.88 2.05 -1.48
C THR A 127 -15.64 1.59 -2.92
N PRO A 128 -14.48 0.98 -3.23
CA PRO A 128 -14.20 0.45 -4.55
C PRO A 128 -15.11 -0.74 -4.89
N THR A 129 -15.36 -0.94 -6.18
CA THR A 129 -15.92 -2.20 -6.67
C THR A 129 -14.81 -3.23 -6.82
N GLN A 130 -13.71 -2.87 -7.47
CA GLN A 130 -12.57 -3.75 -7.68
C GLN A 130 -11.25 -2.99 -7.51
N VAL A 131 -10.21 -3.67 -7.02
CA VAL A 131 -8.84 -3.16 -7.06
C VAL A 131 -7.98 -4.17 -7.80
N SER A 132 -7.34 -3.77 -8.89
CA SER A 132 -6.39 -4.60 -9.63
C SER A 132 -4.99 -4.07 -9.41
N THR A 133 -4.10 -4.91 -8.90
CA THR A 133 -2.80 -4.53 -8.38
C THR A 133 -1.71 -5.33 -9.07
N THR A 134 -0.66 -4.62 -9.47
CA THR A 134 0.54 -5.21 -10.05
C THR A 134 1.76 -4.80 -9.25
N VAL A 135 2.75 -5.69 -9.16
CA VAL A 135 4.07 -5.31 -8.67
C VAL A 135 4.77 -4.59 -9.81
N VAL A 136 5.19 -3.35 -9.57
CA VAL A 136 5.94 -2.57 -10.56
C VAL A 136 7.34 -2.26 -10.06
N ASP A 137 8.31 -2.36 -10.97
CA ASP A 137 9.66 -1.91 -10.70
C ASP A 137 9.72 -0.37 -10.82
N LEU A 138 10.13 0.31 -9.74
CA LEU A 138 10.18 1.77 -9.67
C LEU A 138 11.49 2.38 -10.17
N THR A 139 12.44 1.59 -10.66
CA THR A 139 13.67 2.10 -11.30
C THR A 139 13.39 3.02 -12.50
N SER A 140 12.15 3.07 -13.00
CA SER A 140 11.67 3.95 -14.09
C SER A 140 10.48 4.87 -13.73
N SER A 141 10.20 5.14 -12.45
CA SER A 141 9.17 6.10 -11.96
C SER A 141 7.72 5.86 -12.42
N THR A 142 7.30 4.61 -12.59
CA THR A 142 6.03 4.26 -13.29
C THR A 142 4.76 4.30 -12.44
N CYS A 143 4.87 4.56 -11.14
CA CYS A 143 3.71 4.68 -10.26
C CYS A 143 3.47 6.14 -9.87
N THR A 144 2.38 6.70 -10.39
CA THR A 144 1.88 8.02 -10.04
C THR A 144 0.42 7.87 -9.64
N ALA A 145 0.08 8.27 -8.41
CA ALA A 145 -1.30 8.26 -7.97
C ALA A 145 -2.12 9.29 -8.76
N THR A 146 -3.33 8.93 -9.16
CA THR A 146 -4.23 9.87 -9.84
C THR A 146 -4.89 10.78 -8.83
N THR A 147 -5.05 12.05 -9.19
CA THR A 147 -5.91 12.99 -8.45
C THR A 147 -7.33 13.06 -9.00
N ALA A 148 -7.61 12.41 -10.13
CA ALA A 148 -8.91 12.37 -10.77
C ALA A 148 -9.23 11.00 -11.39
N CYS A 149 -10.52 10.66 -11.46
CA CYS A 149 -11.00 9.49 -12.17
C CYS A 149 -10.60 9.57 -13.65
N THR A 150 -10.32 8.41 -14.22
CA THR A 150 -10.30 8.20 -15.67
C THR A 150 -11.57 7.45 -16.11
N GLY A 151 -11.96 7.64 -17.37
CA GLY A 151 -13.16 7.04 -17.97
C GLY A 151 -14.35 8.01 -18.06
N SER A 152 -15.15 7.85 -19.11
CA SER A 152 -16.40 8.61 -19.34
C SER A 152 -17.66 7.84 -18.89
N SER A 153 -17.50 6.59 -18.47
CA SER A 153 -18.55 5.70 -17.97
C SER A 153 -17.95 4.72 -16.97
N ALA A 154 -18.81 4.05 -16.19
CA ALA A 154 -18.36 2.98 -15.30
C ALA A 154 -17.68 1.83 -16.07
N PRO A 155 -16.68 1.15 -15.46
CA PRO A 155 -16.05 1.51 -14.19
C PRO A 155 -15.14 2.74 -14.33
N TYR A 156 -15.30 3.72 -13.44
CA TYR A 156 -14.36 4.82 -13.31
C TYR A 156 -13.13 4.33 -12.54
N THR A 157 -11.93 4.74 -12.94
CA THR A 157 -10.71 4.23 -12.31
C THR A 157 -9.76 5.31 -11.83
N GLY A 158 -9.14 5.06 -10.67
CA GLY A 158 -7.99 5.80 -10.16
C GLY A 158 -6.76 4.90 -10.04
N THR A 159 -5.57 5.50 -9.89
CA THR A 159 -4.33 4.80 -9.55
C THR A 159 -3.92 5.16 -8.13
N THR A 160 -3.58 4.15 -7.32
CA THR A 160 -2.90 4.33 -6.03
C THR A 160 -1.57 3.57 -6.04
N CYS A 161 -0.58 4.16 -5.38
CA CYS A 161 0.74 3.58 -5.21
C CYS A 161 0.91 3.23 -3.74
N THR A 162 1.01 1.93 -3.43
CA THR A 162 1.09 1.46 -2.05
C THR A 162 2.30 0.57 -1.84
N SER A 163 2.73 0.44 -0.58
CA SER A 163 3.78 -0.49 -0.25
C SER A 163 3.25 -1.91 -0.18
N VAL A 164 4.12 -2.88 -0.47
CA VAL A 164 3.83 -4.29 -0.23
C VAL A 164 3.53 -4.59 1.24
N LEU A 165 4.04 -3.76 2.15
CA LEU A 165 3.85 -3.91 3.59
C LEU A 165 2.45 -3.49 4.05
N THR A 166 1.77 -2.58 3.37
CA THR A 166 0.49 -2.01 3.82
C THR A 166 -0.72 -2.48 3.06
N TYR A 167 -0.53 -3.23 1.97
CA TYR A 167 -1.60 -3.62 1.05
C TYR A 167 -2.88 -4.10 1.75
N GLN A 168 -2.78 -5.02 2.70
CA GLN A 168 -3.95 -5.55 3.41
C GLN A 168 -4.68 -4.48 4.23
N ASP A 169 -3.93 -3.63 4.94
CA ASP A 169 -4.48 -2.51 5.73
C ASP A 169 -5.11 -1.45 4.81
N ASP A 170 -4.50 -1.22 3.66
CA ASP A 170 -4.97 -0.26 2.65
C ASP A 170 -6.29 -0.76 2.03
N MET A 171 -6.40 -2.06 1.74
CA MET A 171 -7.65 -2.67 1.28
C MET A 171 -8.71 -2.65 2.38
N ALA A 172 -8.37 -2.98 3.62
CA ALA A 172 -9.30 -2.89 4.75
C ALA A 172 -9.85 -1.46 4.91
N THR A 173 -9.01 -0.45 4.73
CA THR A 173 -9.42 0.96 4.78
C THR A 173 -10.31 1.34 3.59
N ALA A 174 -9.94 0.93 2.38
CA ALA A 174 -10.67 1.26 1.16
C ALA A 174 -12.08 0.65 1.14
N PHE A 175 -12.22 -0.61 1.56
CA PHE A 175 -13.51 -1.30 1.60
C PHE A 175 -14.29 -1.02 2.90
N GLY A 176 -13.62 -0.59 3.98
CA GLY A 176 -14.25 -0.30 5.26
C GLY A 176 -14.92 -1.55 5.86
N ALA A 177 -16.17 -1.41 6.30
CA ALA A 177 -16.96 -2.53 6.82
C ALA A 177 -17.52 -3.46 5.72
N ASN A 178 -17.36 -3.12 4.45
CA ASN A 178 -17.91 -3.91 3.35
C ASN A 178 -17.08 -5.19 3.13
N PRO A 179 -17.74 -6.33 2.87
CA PRO A 179 -17.02 -7.57 2.61
C PRO A 179 -16.23 -7.48 1.29
N TYR A 180 -15.00 -7.99 1.30
CA TYR A 180 -14.15 -8.07 0.13
C TYR A 180 -13.32 -9.36 0.13
N VAL A 181 -12.82 -9.74 -1.04
CA VAL A 181 -11.97 -10.92 -1.24
C VAL A 181 -10.69 -10.50 -1.96
N ILE A 182 -9.53 -10.79 -1.36
CA ILE A 182 -8.22 -10.59 -2.00
C ILE A 182 -7.79 -11.90 -2.66
N VAL A 183 -7.49 -11.85 -3.95
CA VAL A 183 -6.93 -12.95 -4.73
C VAL A 183 -5.53 -12.59 -5.16
N GLN A 184 -4.53 -13.31 -4.64
CA GLN A 184 -3.14 -13.18 -5.07
C GLN A 184 -2.81 -14.28 -6.07
N LYS A 185 -2.38 -13.89 -7.26
CA LYS A 185 -1.89 -14.80 -8.29
C LYS A 185 -0.38 -14.75 -8.30
N TYR A 186 0.23 -15.92 -8.18
CA TYR A 186 1.67 -16.11 -8.21
C TYR A 186 2.10 -16.54 -9.61
N THR A 187 3.37 -16.28 -9.92
CA THR A 187 3.98 -16.84 -11.13
C THR A 187 3.89 -18.37 -11.07
N ALA A 188 3.62 -19.01 -12.21
CA ALA A 188 3.42 -20.46 -12.27
C ALA A 188 4.63 -21.21 -11.68
N SER A 189 4.38 -22.32 -11.01
CA SER A 189 5.40 -23.17 -10.37
C SER A 189 6.18 -22.50 -9.23
N GLN A 190 5.71 -21.39 -8.68
CA GLN A 190 6.39 -20.69 -7.58
C GLN A 190 5.82 -21.01 -6.19
N ASN A 191 4.94 -22.01 -6.04
CA ASN A 191 4.41 -22.48 -4.74
C ASN A 191 3.98 -21.34 -3.79
N CYS A 192 3.32 -20.32 -4.32
CA CYS A 192 2.89 -19.13 -3.57
C CYS A 192 4.04 -18.37 -2.87
N ASP A 193 5.23 -18.35 -3.47
CA ASP A 193 6.38 -17.55 -3.00
C ASP A 193 6.00 -16.05 -2.96
N PRO A 194 6.01 -15.40 -1.78
CA PRO A 194 5.61 -14.01 -1.61
C PRO A 194 6.45 -13.01 -2.43
N THR A 195 7.63 -13.41 -2.90
CA THR A 195 8.48 -12.60 -3.78
C THR A 195 8.11 -12.74 -5.26
N LYS A 196 7.16 -13.63 -5.60
CA LYS A 196 6.77 -13.99 -6.98
C LYS A 196 5.29 -13.73 -7.27
N VAL A 197 4.71 -12.77 -6.57
CA VAL A 197 3.35 -12.28 -6.85
C VAL A 197 3.33 -11.66 -8.25
N ALA A 198 2.51 -12.23 -9.14
CA ALA A 198 2.33 -11.75 -10.50
C ALA A 198 1.26 -10.66 -10.58
N SER A 199 0.15 -10.84 -9.87
CA SER A 199 -0.94 -9.86 -9.79
C SER A 199 -1.77 -10.10 -8.53
N ILE A 200 -2.40 -9.05 -8.01
CA ILE A 200 -3.39 -9.16 -6.94
C ILE A 200 -4.67 -8.51 -7.42
N ALA A 201 -5.82 -9.13 -7.16
CA ALA A 201 -7.12 -8.52 -7.39
C ALA A 201 -7.94 -8.57 -6.10
N THR A 202 -8.50 -7.44 -5.69
CA THR A 202 -9.46 -7.35 -4.59
C THR A 202 -10.85 -7.09 -5.16
N TYR A 203 -11.83 -7.88 -4.76
CA TYR A 203 -13.21 -7.80 -5.25
C TYR A 203 -14.14 -7.40 -4.12
N SER A 204 -15.03 -6.43 -4.35
CA SER A 204 -16.20 -6.24 -3.49
C SER A 204 -17.02 -7.53 -3.49
N ALA A 205 -17.34 -8.04 -2.30
CA ALA A 205 -17.97 -9.34 -2.10
C ALA A 205 -19.38 -9.20 -1.49
N ASP A 206 -20.12 -8.24 -2.02
CA ASP A 206 -21.47 -7.83 -1.60
C ASP A 206 -22.61 -8.62 -2.28
N GLY A 207 -22.29 -9.56 -3.16
CA GLY A 207 -23.25 -10.35 -3.93
C GLY A 207 -23.88 -9.61 -5.11
N VAL A 208 -23.51 -8.36 -5.35
CA VAL A 208 -24.01 -7.54 -6.47
C VAL A 208 -23.14 -7.77 -7.71
N CYS A 209 -23.72 -7.59 -8.89
CA CYS A 209 -22.97 -7.59 -10.14
C CYS A 209 -22.20 -6.28 -10.30
N HIS A 210 -20.90 -6.38 -10.54
CA HIS A 210 -20.00 -5.26 -10.77
C HIS A 210 -19.39 -5.36 -12.16
N GLN A 211 -19.50 -4.27 -12.91
CA GLN A 211 -18.86 -4.13 -14.21
C GLN A 211 -17.35 -3.97 -14.07
N THR A 212 -16.56 -4.72 -14.84
CA THR A 212 -15.09 -4.61 -14.91
C THR A 212 -14.60 -4.09 -16.25
N GLY A 213 -15.49 -4.01 -17.24
CA GLY A 213 -15.24 -3.40 -18.53
C GLY A 213 -16.49 -3.41 -19.41
N ALA A 214 -16.35 -3.01 -20.66
CA ALA A 214 -17.49 -2.93 -21.59
C ALA A 214 -18.15 -4.29 -21.89
N LEU A 215 -17.43 -5.40 -21.69
CA LEU A 215 -17.87 -6.77 -22.02
C LEU A 215 -17.57 -7.76 -20.89
N ALA A 216 -17.34 -7.26 -19.68
CA ALA A 216 -17.01 -8.10 -18.55
C ALA A 216 -17.61 -7.57 -17.25
N SER A 217 -18.06 -8.50 -16.43
CA SER A 217 -18.59 -8.24 -15.10
C SER A 217 -18.23 -9.39 -14.16
N TYR A 218 -18.40 -9.18 -12.86
CA TYR A 218 -18.26 -10.22 -11.86
C TYR A 218 -19.30 -10.05 -10.75
N ALA A 219 -19.58 -11.14 -10.04
CA ALA A 219 -20.23 -11.10 -8.74
C ALA A 219 -19.37 -11.90 -7.76
N ALA A 220 -19.24 -11.38 -6.53
CA ALA A 220 -18.52 -12.08 -5.48
C ALA A 220 -19.30 -12.07 -4.17
N THR A 221 -19.17 -13.14 -3.40
CA THR A 221 -19.73 -13.24 -2.04
C THR A 221 -18.64 -13.74 -1.10
N ARG A 222 -18.73 -13.30 0.16
CA ARG A 222 -17.89 -13.80 1.24
C ARG A 222 -18.76 -14.09 2.45
N ALA A 223 -18.76 -15.34 2.90
CA ALA A 223 -19.49 -15.77 4.08
C ALA A 223 -18.70 -15.51 5.36
N SER A 224 -19.37 -15.61 6.51
CA SER A 224 -18.79 -15.39 7.84
C SER A 224 -17.74 -16.44 8.23
N ASP A 225 -17.81 -17.64 7.64
CA ASP A 225 -16.81 -18.70 7.78
C ASP A 225 -15.53 -18.45 6.94
N GLY A 226 -15.50 -17.34 6.19
CA GLY A 226 -14.39 -16.97 5.33
C GLY A 226 -14.43 -17.59 3.93
N SER A 227 -15.40 -18.47 3.65
CA SER A 227 -15.61 -19.00 2.30
C SER A 227 -16.00 -17.87 1.35
N ALA A 228 -15.50 -17.95 0.12
CA ALA A 228 -15.70 -16.91 -0.87
C ALA A 228 -15.95 -17.54 -2.24
N VAL A 229 -16.84 -16.92 -3.00
CA VAL A 229 -17.10 -17.25 -4.40
C VAL A 229 -16.89 -16.00 -5.22
N ILE A 230 -16.15 -16.12 -6.31
CA ILE A 230 -16.02 -15.07 -7.33
C ILE A 230 -16.41 -15.72 -8.64
N LYS A 231 -17.40 -15.14 -9.33
CA LYS A 231 -17.82 -15.59 -10.65
C LYS A 231 -17.66 -14.45 -11.64
N SER A 232 -16.92 -14.71 -12.70
CA SER A 232 -16.73 -13.79 -13.82
C SER A 232 -17.73 -14.09 -14.93
N TYR A 233 -18.09 -13.06 -15.68
CA TYR A 233 -19.08 -13.09 -16.73
C TYR A 233 -18.56 -12.31 -17.95
N THR A 234 -19.04 -12.70 -19.12
CA THR A 234 -18.68 -12.12 -20.43
C THR A 234 -19.73 -11.10 -20.91
N ASP A 235 -20.46 -10.50 -19.98
CA ASP A 235 -21.43 -9.43 -20.23
C ASP A 235 -21.07 -8.11 -19.53
N SER A 236 -21.76 -7.04 -19.91
CA SER A 236 -21.36 -5.68 -19.56
C SER A 236 -21.88 -5.17 -18.22
N ALA A 237 -22.74 -5.90 -17.48
CA ALA A 237 -23.27 -5.43 -16.17
C ALA A 237 -24.33 -6.35 -15.51
N THR A 238 -24.82 -7.39 -16.18
CA THR A 238 -26.00 -8.13 -15.71
C THR A 238 -25.65 -9.43 -15.00
N CYS A 239 -24.41 -9.92 -15.17
CA CYS A 239 -23.98 -11.21 -14.63
C CYS A 239 -24.91 -12.34 -15.08
N ALA A 240 -25.38 -12.27 -16.32
CA ALA A 240 -26.32 -13.18 -16.94
C ALA A 240 -25.62 -14.21 -17.84
N THR A 241 -24.45 -13.88 -18.39
CA THR A 241 -23.73 -14.71 -19.38
C THR A 241 -22.32 -15.05 -18.89
N THR A 242 -22.03 -16.34 -18.72
CA THR A 242 -20.71 -16.82 -18.29
C THR A 242 -19.81 -17.07 -19.49
#